data_AF-A0A0R3WY46-F1
#
_entry.id   AF-A0A0R3WY46-F1
#
_cell.length_a   1.000
_cell.length_b   1.000
_cell.length_c   1.000
_cell.angle_alpha   90.00
_cell.angle_beta   90.00
_cell.angle_gamma   90.00
#
_symmetry.space_group_name_H-M   'P 1'
#
loop_
_entity.id
_entity.type
_entity.pdbx_description
1 polymer ?
#
loop_
_entity_poly.entity_id
_entity_poly.type
_entity_poly.pdbx_seq_one_letter_code
_entity_poly.pdbx_strand_id
1 'polypeptide(L)' 'MPVVIWTPGPSRRRRTNYRPHELEVLEAAFRATRNPDRLTRQELANRLGTNERRIQVWFKNRRAKLRRLPQ' A
#
# COMPACT_ATOMS: atom_id res chain seq x y z
N MET A 1 5.67 29.18 23.49
CA MET A 1 5.06 27.85 23.76
C MET A 1 3.91 27.62 22.77
N PRO A 2 3.94 26.60 21.91
CA PRO A 2 2.73 26.12 21.26
C PRO A 2 2.34 24.76 21.83
N VAL A 3 1.15 24.69 22.43
CA VAL A 3 0.51 23.44 22.82
C VAL A 3 0.01 22.78 21.54
N VAL A 4 0.79 21.84 21.00
CA VAL A 4 0.30 20.96 19.92
C VAL A 4 -0.70 20.02 20.55
N ILE A 5 -1.97 20.35 20.43
CA ILE A 5 -3.08 19.47 20.81
C ILE A 5 -3.04 18.29 19.84
N TRP A 6 -2.39 17.20 20.23
CA TRP A 6 -2.52 15.92 19.55
C TRP A 6 -3.93 15.42 19.80
N THR A 7 -4.87 15.81 18.95
CA THR A 7 -6.14 15.08 18.87
C THR A 7 -5.79 13.65 18.47
N PRO A 8 -6.16 12.63 19.27
CA PRO A 8 -5.94 11.25 18.87
C PRO A 8 -6.78 10.98 17.62
N GLY A 9 -6.14 11.15 16.45
CA GLY A 9 -6.74 10.87 15.16
C GLY A 9 -7.25 9.43 15.11
N PRO A 10 -8.28 9.15 14.29
CA PRO A 10 -9.00 7.89 14.28
C PRO A 10 -8.04 6.69 14.25
N SER A 11 -8.28 5.76 15.18
CA SER A 11 -7.51 4.53 15.44
C SER A 11 -6.59 4.12 14.29
N ARG A 12 -5.28 4.27 14.51
CA ARG A 12 -4.22 3.98 13.55
C ARG A 12 -4.40 2.54 13.07
N ARG A 13 -5.00 2.37 11.89
CA ARG A 13 -5.31 1.04 11.32
C ARG A 13 -4.07 0.16 11.42
N ARG A 14 -4.23 -1.05 11.98
CA ARG A 14 -3.11 -1.98 12.21
C ARG A 14 -2.25 -2.09 10.95
N ARG A 15 -0.96 -1.84 11.13
CA ARG A 15 0.04 -1.91 10.05
C ARG A 15 0.07 -3.35 9.52
N THR A 16 -0.22 -3.50 8.24
CA THR A 16 -0.07 -4.79 7.57
C THR A 16 1.40 -5.01 7.24
N ASN A 17 1.97 -6.10 7.74
CA ASN A 17 3.26 -6.59 7.28
C ASN A 17 2.99 -7.65 6.21
N TYR A 18 3.33 -7.31 4.96
CA TYR A 18 3.29 -8.29 3.87
C TYR A 18 4.46 -9.26 4.03
N ARG A 19 4.20 -10.55 3.84
CA ARG A 19 5.21 -11.61 3.76
C ARG A 19 6.02 -11.46 2.46
N PRO A 20 7.24 -12.03 2.37
CA PRO A 20 8.07 -11.92 1.16
C PRO A 20 7.35 -12.35 -0.12
N HIS A 21 6.64 -13.49 -0.11
CA HIS A 21 5.89 -13.97 -1.27
C HIS A 21 4.76 -13.01 -1.69
N GLU A 22 4.10 -12.34 -0.74
CA GLU A 22 3.04 -11.37 -1.04
C GLU A 22 3.64 -10.12 -1.70
N LEU A 23 4.82 -9.70 -1.25
CA LEU A 23 5.57 -8.60 -1.87
C LEU A 23 6.01 -8.94 -3.29
N GLU A 24 6.46 -10.17 -3.55
CA GLU A 24 6.82 -10.62 -4.90
C GLU A 24 5.65 -10.52 -5.87
N VAL A 25 4.45 -10.97 -5.46
CA VAL A 25 3.22 -10.87 -6.25
C VAL A 25 2.87 -9.39 -6.52
N LEU A 26 2.96 -8.54 -5.50
CA LEU A 26 2.66 -7.11 -5.63
C LEU A 26 3.68 -6.38 -6.51
N GLU A 27 4.96 -6.73 -6.41
CA GLU A 27 6.00 -6.17 -7.27
C GLU A 27 5.88 -6.65 -8.71
N ALA A 28 5.57 -7.92 -8.95
CA ALA A 28 5.30 -8.45 -10.28
C ALA A 28 4.12 -7.70 -10.94
N ALA A 29 3.02 -7.52 -10.21
CA ALA A 29 1.88 -6.72 -10.68
C ALA A 29 2.26 -5.25 -10.92
N PHE A 30 3.13 -4.66 -10.08
CA PHE A 30 3.61 -3.28 -10.26
C PHE A 30 4.50 -3.11 -11.49
N ARG A 31 5.29 -4.13 -11.85
CA ARG A 31 6.11 -4.16 -13.07
C ARG A 31 5.24 -4.18 -14.32
N ALA A 32 4.13 -4.92 -14.30
CA ALA A 32 3.16 -4.93 -15.39
C ALA A 32 2.42 -3.59 -15.49
N THR A 33 1.83 -3.11 -14.40
CA THR A 33 1.05 -1.87 -14.38
C THR A 33 1.25 -1.10 -13.07
N ARG A 34 1.83 0.11 -13.16
CA ARG A 34 2.09 0.99 -12.00
C ARG A 34 0.82 1.60 -11.39
N ASN A 35 -0.27 1.62 -12.15
CA ASN A 35 -1.60 2.08 -11.77
C ASN A 35 -2.65 1.00 -12.08
N PRO A 36 -2.75 -0.06 -11.26
CA PRO A 36 -3.73 -1.12 -11.48
C PRO A 36 -5.16 -0.59 -11.27
N ASP A 37 -6.07 -1.03 -12.13
CA ASP A 37 -7.50 -0.73 -12.01
C ASP A 37 -8.15 -1.40 -10.81
N ARG A 38 -9.39 -1.00 -10.50
CA ARG A 38 -10.16 -1.54 -9.37
C ARG A 38 -10.26 -3.06 -9.44
N LEU A 39 -10.51 -3.63 -10.62
CA LEU A 39 -10.63 -5.08 -10.82
C LEU A 39 -9.33 -5.80 -10.46
N THR A 40 -8.20 -5.37 -11.02
CA THR A 40 -6.88 -5.93 -10.73
C THR A 40 -6.52 -5.84 -9.24
N ARG A 41 -6.85 -4.72 -8.57
CA ARG A 41 -6.62 -4.60 -7.13
C ARG A 41 -7.51 -5.53 -6.31
N GLN A 42 -8.75 -5.76 -6.73
CA GLN A 42 -9.68 -6.68 -6.09
C GLN A 42 -9.19 -8.13 -6.22
N GLU A 43 -8.67 -8.50 -7.39
CA GLU A 43 -8.10 -9.83 -7.64
C GLU A 43 -6.86 -10.07 -6.77
N LEU A 44 -5.93 -9.11 -6.73
CA LEU A 44 -4.76 -9.17 -5.85
C LEU A 44 -5.16 -9.27 -4.37
N ALA A 45 -6.18 -8.52 -3.96
CA ALA A 45 -6.71 -8.57 -2.60
C ALA A 45 -7.25 -9.96 -2.25
N ASN A 46 -8.03 -10.57 -3.15
CA ASN A 46 -8.54 -11.93 -2.97
C ASN A 46 -7.41 -12.96 -2.93
N ARG A 47 -6.43 -12.84 -3.83
CA ARG A 47 -5.30 -13.78 -3.94
C ARG A 47 -4.38 -13.73 -2.72
N LEU A 48 -4.22 -12.56 -2.12
CA LEU A 48 -3.38 -12.33 -0.94
C LEU A 48 -4.17 -12.31 0.37
N GLY A 49 -5.47 -12.63 0.35
CA GLY A 49 -6.32 -12.64 1.55
C GLY A 49 -6.37 -11.30 2.29
N THR A 50 -6.29 -10.19 1.57
CA THR A 50 -6.23 -8.82 2.12
C THR A 50 -7.32 -7.94 1.54
N ASN A 51 -7.38 -6.67 1.97
CA ASN A 51 -8.40 -5.74 1.49
C ASN A 51 -7.89 -4.91 0.30
N GLU A 52 -8.74 -4.63 -0.70
CA GLU A 52 -8.44 -3.78 -1.86
C GLU A 52 -7.81 -2.43 -1.45
N ARG A 53 -8.28 -1.84 -0.35
CA ARG A 53 -7.73 -0.59 0.18
C ARG A 53 -6.27 -0.73 0.64
N ARG A 54 -5.86 -1.89 1.16
CA ARG A 54 -4.46 -2.15 1.53
C ARG A 54 -3.58 -2.29 0.29
N ILE A 55 -4.09 -2.91 -0.77
CA ILE A 55 -3.43 -2.96 -2.09
C ILE A 55 -3.27 -1.54 -2.63
N GLN A 56 -4.35 -0.75 -2.65
CA GLN A 56 -4.31 0.64 -3.10
C GLN A 56 -3.26 1.49 -2.36
N VAL A 57 -3.19 1.40 -1.03
CA VAL A 57 -2.19 2.10 -0.22
C VAL A 57 -0.78 1.60 -0.51
N TRP A 58 -0.59 0.29 -0.67
CA TRP A 58 0.72 -0.28 -1.03
C TRP A 58 1.20 0.28 -2.38
N PHE A 59 0.35 0.29 -3.42
CA PHE A 59 0.69 0.86 -4.72
C PHE A 59 1.00 2.36 -4.64
N LYS A 60 0.24 3.12 -3.82
CA LYS A 60 0.52 4.54 -3.56
C LYS A 60 1.90 4.75 -2.92
N ASN A 61 2.22 3.95 -1.90
CA ASN A 61 3.49 4.01 -1.19
C ASN A 61 4.65 3.54 -2.08
N ARG A 62 4.44 2.52 -2.91
CA ARG A 62 5.46 2.02 -3.86
C ARG A 62 5.82 3.10 -4.88
N ARG A 63 4.84 3.81 -5.43
CA ARG A 63 5.07 4.98 -6.31
C ARG A 63 5.75 6.13 -5.57
N ALA A 64 5.38 6.39 -4.31
CA ALA A 64 6.05 7.41 -3.51
C ALA A 64 7.52 7.07 -3.27
N LYS A 65 7.84 5.79 -3.03
CA LYS A 65 9.23 5.31 -2.93
C LYS A 65 9.99 5.51 -4.24
N LEU A 66 9.38 5.21 -5.39
CA LEU A 66 9.98 5.45 -6.71
C LEU A 66 10.35 6.93 -6.93
N ARG A 67 9.50 7.86 -6.50
CA ARG A 67 9.77 9.31 -6.60
C ARG A 67 10.77 9.84 -5.59
N ARG A 68 10.99 9.12 -4.48
CA ARG A 68 11.88 9.53 -3.38
C ARG A 68 13.28 8.93 -3.46
N LEU A 69 13.49 7.95 -4.34
CA LEU A 69 14.83 7.50 -4.67
C LEU A 69 15.49 8.63 -5.47
N PRO A 70 16.56 9.28 -4.98
CA PRO A 70 17.47 9.96 -5.90
C PRO A 70 17.99 8.88 -6.84
N GLN A 71 17.99 9.18 -8.15
CA GLN A 71 18.72 8.35 -9.11
C GLN A 71 20.20 8.30 -8.73
#